data_AF-A0A850MCS8-F1
#
_entry.id   AF-A0A850MCS8-F1
#
_cell.length_a   1.000
_cell.length_b   1.000
_cell.length_c   1.000
_cell.angle_alpha   90.00
_cell.angle_beta   90.00
_cell.angle_gamma   90.00
#
_symmetry.space_group_name_H-M   'P 1'
#
loop_
_entity.id
_entity.type
_entity.pdbx_description
1 polymer ?
#
loop_
_entity_poly.entity_id
_entity_poly.type
_entity_poly.pdbx_seq_one_letter_code
_entity_poly.pdbx_strand_id
1 'polypeptide(L)'
;MDRKIGFTSIFLIFILTFTMLLIFKDFKPVDKMSIKSNTPFQLTNASELPIGIFYDDRYSEPWNFNSQQLTYYLNQTLQNYNLTVQVFNATALRNFMEAIQLGIVIISMGVAPQTIWNGSENSFVESWLDNGGIIIWTGCEEFYWIGNDNGENIPIGHVGSSYVLDMNYIKTLSNQIVTPTPLGEDLFLNFSSHTTDVFSSISALIAANVHFEVYAKNGDYADPILFQPRDGSGYFIRIHADWNDQISLLNLSSWIASFVYNRFFNLPVVTELNLVSSLYLLTTQEIFINVTNFSEKFGCVEINSTGDVFQPLNESVTLIPGENRRINLSIIPLTSARFQQYDMTLYLFSNYTNFKNESKSVLIYSKKITFHIYSPLTVEILDVSETMYPGSTYTLTLKIQKHINESIPLEIFLICDGCINQLRTNLNLVKNETTYQITFSIIIMAKAGSYKIYLRVYQGGILYSSLNVSVQIQSLFQNPLYLLLLCLLSGIIIALTSLHLYKRKRGRSRDEKILTSLDSKNKVFLNKGNLNAKRKVRK
;
A
#
# COMPACT_ATOMS: atom_id res chain seq x y z
N MET A 1 18.91 -82.13 -15.19
CA MET A 1 19.40 -80.74 -15.07
C MET A 1 18.86 -80.26 -13.74
N ASP A 2 19.57 -80.65 -12.68
CA ASP A 2 19.01 -80.81 -11.35
C ASP A 2 19.13 -79.51 -10.56
N ARG A 3 17.98 -78.98 -10.15
CA ARG A 3 17.87 -77.81 -9.28
C ARG A 3 18.24 -78.22 -7.85
N LYS A 4 19.53 -78.16 -7.52
CA LYS A 4 20.03 -78.04 -6.14
C LYS A 4 20.30 -76.57 -5.82
N ILE A 5 19.23 -75.79 -5.66
CA ILE A 5 19.26 -74.55 -4.87
C ILE A 5 18.30 -74.81 -3.72
N GLY A 6 18.80 -75.58 -2.75
CA GLY A 6 18.01 -76.03 -1.61
C GLY A 6 18.84 -75.80 -0.36
N PHE A 7 18.24 -75.07 0.58
CA PHE A 7 18.72 -74.85 1.94
C PHE A 7 19.84 -73.84 2.18
N THR A 8 20.97 -73.87 1.49
CA THR A 8 22.12 -73.00 1.88
C THR A 8 21.84 -71.51 1.69
N SER A 9 21.20 -71.11 0.58
CA SER A 9 20.88 -69.70 0.32
C SER A 9 19.78 -69.14 1.22
N ILE A 10 18.81 -69.97 1.61
CA ILE A 10 17.72 -69.55 2.52
C ILE A 10 18.25 -69.42 3.95
N PHE A 11 19.14 -70.33 4.36
CA PHE A 11 19.78 -70.28 5.68
C PHE A 11 20.71 -69.05 5.81
N LEU A 12 21.41 -68.67 4.75
CA LEU A 12 22.26 -67.48 4.75
C LEU A 12 21.44 -66.17 4.88
N ILE A 13 20.28 -66.09 4.21
CA ILE A 13 19.36 -64.94 4.31
C ILE A 13 18.72 -64.87 5.71
N PHE A 14 18.41 -66.02 6.31
CA PHE A 14 17.86 -66.07 7.67
C PHE A 14 18.90 -65.67 8.72
N ILE A 15 20.17 -66.06 8.55
CA ILE A 15 21.25 -65.59 9.42
C ILE A 15 21.45 -64.08 9.23
N LEU A 16 21.51 -63.58 8.00
CA LEU A 16 21.72 -62.14 7.76
C LEU A 16 20.62 -61.26 8.36
N THR A 17 19.36 -61.71 8.27
CA THR A 17 18.21 -61.00 8.84
C THR A 17 18.15 -61.12 10.36
N PHE A 18 18.54 -62.26 10.94
CA PHE A 18 18.57 -62.45 12.39
C PHE A 18 19.73 -61.68 13.06
N THR A 19 20.90 -61.59 12.40
CA THR A 19 22.02 -60.77 12.89
C THR A 19 21.69 -59.28 12.82
N MET A 20 21.01 -58.82 11.77
CA MET A 20 20.49 -57.45 11.72
C MET A 20 19.47 -57.19 12.83
N LEU A 21 18.57 -58.14 13.12
CA LEU A 21 17.58 -57.99 14.19
C LEU A 21 18.19 -57.95 15.60
N LEU A 22 19.34 -58.60 15.80
CA LEU A 22 20.08 -58.59 17.07
C LEU A 22 20.91 -57.31 17.24
N ILE A 23 21.47 -56.74 16.17
CA ILE A 23 22.18 -55.44 16.21
C ILE A 23 21.21 -54.29 16.57
N PHE A 24 19.93 -54.39 16.21
CA PHE A 24 18.91 -53.41 16.60
C PHE A 24 18.33 -53.60 18.00
N LYS A 25 18.63 -54.70 18.70
CA LYS A 25 18.02 -54.99 20.01
C LYS A 25 18.77 -54.41 21.22
N ASP A 26 20.02 -54.01 21.02
CA ASP A 26 20.86 -53.39 22.07
C ASP A 26 21.02 -51.87 21.94
N PHE A 27 20.32 -51.23 20.99
CA PHE A 27 20.03 -49.81 21.12
C PHE A 27 18.95 -49.65 22.20
N LYS A 28 19.38 -49.65 23.46
CA LYS A 28 18.64 -48.88 24.47
C LYS A 28 18.54 -47.46 23.91
N PRO A 29 17.34 -46.92 23.62
CA PRO A 29 17.25 -45.48 23.45
C PRO A 29 17.91 -44.90 24.69
N VAL A 30 18.93 -44.06 24.48
CA VAL A 30 19.48 -43.27 25.56
C VAL A 30 18.28 -42.62 26.21
N ASP A 31 17.94 -43.10 27.41
CA ASP A 31 16.85 -42.55 28.21
C ASP A 31 17.03 -41.05 28.14
N LYS A 32 15.98 -40.36 27.70
CA LYS A 32 15.90 -38.91 27.65
C LYS A 32 16.56 -38.42 28.92
N MET A 33 17.80 -37.95 28.78
CA MET A 33 18.52 -37.30 29.84
C MET A 33 17.61 -36.11 30.14
N SER A 34 16.79 -36.23 31.17
CA SER A 34 16.06 -35.09 31.69
C SER A 34 17.15 -34.23 32.33
N ILE A 35 17.86 -33.50 31.47
CA ILE A 35 18.51 -32.26 31.84
C ILE A 35 17.44 -31.56 32.66
N LYS A 36 17.75 -31.27 33.92
CA LYS A 36 16.88 -30.48 34.79
C LYS A 36 16.47 -29.27 33.96
N SER A 37 15.23 -29.27 33.47
CA SER A 37 14.65 -28.09 32.86
C SER A 37 14.35 -27.16 34.02
N ASN A 38 15.38 -26.53 34.57
CA ASN A 38 15.22 -25.22 35.16
C ASN A 38 14.56 -24.43 34.04
N THR A 39 13.28 -24.17 34.21
CA THR A 39 12.50 -23.38 33.25
C THR A 39 13.29 -22.11 33.02
N PRO A 40 13.65 -21.78 31.77
CA PRO A 40 14.49 -20.62 31.49
C PRO A 40 13.87 -19.40 32.15
N PHE A 41 14.73 -18.56 32.72
CA PHE A 41 14.35 -17.32 33.38
C PHE A 41 13.41 -16.53 32.47
N GLN A 42 12.12 -16.49 32.82
CA GLN A 42 11.17 -15.65 32.12
C GLN A 42 11.35 -14.22 32.61
N LEU A 43 11.95 -13.38 31.76
CA LEU A 43 12.05 -11.94 31.96
C LEU A 43 10.70 -11.36 32.37
N THR A 44 10.64 -10.81 33.59
CA THR A 44 9.41 -10.28 34.21
C THR A 44 9.14 -8.81 33.86
N ASN A 45 9.85 -8.20 32.89
CA ASN A 45 9.64 -6.82 32.41
C ASN A 45 10.23 -6.61 30.99
N ALA A 46 9.76 -7.38 30.00
CA ALA A 46 10.29 -7.37 28.63
C ALA A 46 10.14 -6.05 27.85
N SER A 47 9.10 -5.23 28.11
CA SER A 47 8.76 -4.07 27.26
C SER A 47 9.71 -2.86 27.40
N GLU A 48 10.70 -2.92 28.29
CA GLU A 48 11.62 -1.81 28.59
C GLU A 48 13.09 -2.22 28.58
N LEU A 49 13.44 -3.41 28.05
CA LEU A 49 14.84 -3.82 27.97
C LEU A 49 15.61 -2.87 27.04
N PRO A 50 16.56 -2.07 27.56
CA PRO A 50 17.31 -1.14 26.74
C PRO A 50 18.35 -1.92 25.91
N ILE A 51 18.53 -1.48 24.67
CA ILE A 51 19.43 -2.15 23.72
C ILE A 51 20.59 -1.21 23.37
N GLY A 52 21.80 -1.68 23.59
CA GLY A 52 23.04 -1.04 23.15
C GLY A 52 23.65 -1.78 21.97
N ILE A 53 23.97 -1.08 20.88
CA ILE A 53 24.78 -1.63 19.79
C ILE A 53 26.19 -1.06 19.94
N PHE A 54 27.19 -1.91 20.05
CA PHE A 54 28.57 -1.49 20.17
C PHE A 54 29.23 -1.28 18.80
N TYR A 55 29.67 -0.06 18.55
CA TYR A 55 30.50 0.31 17.42
C TYR A 55 31.40 1.48 17.80
N ASP A 56 32.69 1.35 17.51
CA ASP A 56 33.69 2.38 17.77
C ASP A 56 34.59 2.51 16.53
N ASP A 57 34.54 3.66 15.87
CA ASP A 57 35.25 3.94 14.63
C ASP A 57 36.78 4.00 14.79
N ARG A 58 37.26 4.04 16.05
CA ARG A 58 38.68 3.96 16.38
C ARG A 58 39.26 2.57 16.15
N TYR A 59 38.45 1.51 16.24
CA TYR A 59 38.92 0.13 16.09
C TYR A 59 38.85 -0.31 14.62
N SER A 60 39.90 -0.98 14.16
CA SER A 60 39.83 -1.69 12.88
C SER A 60 38.98 -2.96 13.04
N GLU A 61 38.26 -3.38 12.00
CA GLU A 61 37.55 -4.66 12.04
C GLU A 61 38.54 -5.78 11.68
N PRO A 62 38.87 -6.71 12.60
CA PRO A 62 39.88 -7.74 12.35
C PRO A 62 39.52 -8.73 11.24
N TRP A 63 38.23 -8.87 10.91
CA TRP A 63 37.74 -9.89 9.98
C TRP A 63 37.29 -9.34 8.62
N ASN A 64 37.73 -8.13 8.23
CA ASN A 64 37.32 -7.47 6.98
C ASN A 64 35.80 -7.40 6.75
N PHE A 65 35.05 -7.38 7.85
CA PHE A 65 33.60 -7.28 7.87
C PHE A 65 33.18 -5.80 7.95
N ASN A 66 32.06 -5.40 7.36
CA ASN A 66 31.63 -4.00 7.40
C ASN A 66 30.71 -3.74 8.62
N SER A 67 31.32 -3.70 9.79
CA SER A 67 30.64 -3.53 11.08
C SER A 67 29.89 -2.21 11.20
N GLN A 68 30.37 -1.15 10.54
CA GLN A 68 29.68 0.15 10.49
C GLN A 68 28.33 0.02 9.77
N GLN A 69 28.32 -0.66 8.63
CA GLN A 69 27.11 -0.87 7.86
C GLN A 69 26.13 -1.82 8.57
N LEU A 70 26.64 -2.88 9.23
CA LEU A 70 25.80 -3.73 10.08
C LEU A 70 25.15 -2.93 11.21
N THR A 71 25.94 -2.11 11.92
CA THR A 71 25.46 -1.24 13.01
C THR A 71 24.35 -0.32 12.53
N TYR A 72 24.53 0.31 11.36
CA TYR A 72 23.52 1.17 10.75
C TYR A 72 22.22 0.41 10.49
N TYR A 73 22.28 -0.77 9.85
CA TYR A 73 21.09 -1.55 9.56
C TYR A 73 20.41 -2.11 10.81
N LEU A 74 21.17 -2.54 11.82
CA LEU A 74 20.63 -2.99 13.11
C LEU A 74 19.87 -1.87 13.80
N ASN A 75 20.48 -0.68 13.91
CA ASN A 75 19.86 0.47 14.55
C ASN A 75 18.54 0.86 13.85
N GLN A 76 18.55 0.96 12.51
CA GLN A 76 17.34 1.25 11.73
C GLN A 76 16.26 0.17 11.92
N THR A 77 16.64 -1.12 11.84
CA THR A 77 15.68 -2.23 11.89
C THR A 77 15.05 -2.37 13.28
N LEU A 78 15.83 -2.27 14.36
CA LEU A 78 15.30 -2.33 15.73
C LEU A 78 14.44 -1.09 16.05
N GLN A 79 14.81 0.10 15.58
CA GLN A 79 13.97 1.30 15.71
C GLN A 79 12.66 1.18 14.95
N ASN A 80 12.64 0.53 13.77
CA ASN A 80 11.42 0.23 13.04
C ASN A 80 10.48 -0.74 13.80
N TYR A 81 11.03 -1.52 14.73
CA TYR A 81 10.25 -2.32 15.69
C TYR A 81 9.85 -1.54 16.95
N ASN A 82 10.01 -0.21 16.95
CA ASN A 82 9.75 0.68 18.09
C ASN A 82 10.55 0.34 19.36
N LEU A 83 11.71 -0.29 19.21
CA LEU A 83 12.59 -0.58 20.35
C LEU A 83 13.52 0.61 20.64
N THR A 84 13.77 0.86 21.92
CA THR A 84 14.72 1.91 22.34
C THR A 84 16.15 1.40 22.19
N VAL A 85 16.82 1.86 21.15
CA VAL A 85 18.18 1.43 20.78
C VAL A 85 19.12 2.61 20.69
N GLN A 86 20.33 2.44 21.20
CA GLN A 86 21.42 3.41 21.08
C GLN A 86 22.70 2.74 20.59
N VAL A 87 23.48 3.48 19.81
CA VAL A 87 24.81 3.05 19.36
C VAL A 87 25.84 3.65 20.31
N PHE A 88 26.74 2.81 20.84
CA PHE A 88 27.72 3.18 21.84
C PHE A 88 29.15 2.90 21.36
N ASN A 89 30.03 3.87 21.58
CA ASN A 89 31.47 3.66 21.56
C ASN A 89 31.95 2.98 22.85
N ALA A 90 33.25 2.67 22.97
CA ALA A 90 33.80 1.89 24.08
C ALA A 90 33.49 2.47 25.48
N THR A 91 33.61 3.79 25.64
CA THR A 91 33.35 4.45 26.93
C THR A 91 31.85 4.50 27.24
N ALA A 92 31.03 4.85 26.26
CA ALA A 92 29.58 4.93 26.45
C ALA A 92 28.96 3.55 26.70
N LEU A 93 29.49 2.49 26.06
CA LEU A 93 29.06 1.12 26.29
C LEU A 93 29.30 0.70 27.73
N ARG A 94 30.49 1.01 28.27
CA ARG A 94 30.82 0.72 29.66
C ARG A 94 29.84 1.41 30.61
N ASN A 95 29.62 2.71 30.42
CA ASN A 95 28.68 3.48 31.24
C ASN A 95 27.25 2.92 31.17
N PHE A 96 26.82 2.49 29.98
CA PHE A 96 25.52 1.85 29.77
C PHE A 96 25.40 0.56 30.58
N MET A 97 26.38 -0.34 30.48
CA MET A 97 26.37 -1.62 31.19
C MET A 97 26.49 -1.46 32.71
N GLU A 98 27.17 -0.42 33.20
CA GLU A 98 27.22 -0.11 34.64
C GLU A 98 25.87 0.41 35.17
N ALA A 99 25.21 1.28 34.40
CA ALA A 99 23.92 1.84 34.77
C ALA A 99 22.78 0.82 34.67
N ILE A 100 22.93 -0.17 33.79
CA ILE A 100 21.88 -1.12 33.43
C ILE A 100 22.43 -2.54 33.51
N GLN A 101 22.12 -3.22 34.61
CA GLN A 101 22.51 -4.62 34.83
C GLN A 101 21.76 -5.59 33.90
N LEU A 102 20.50 -5.28 33.57
CA LEU A 102 19.65 -6.10 32.72
C LEU A 102 19.33 -5.36 31.42
N GLY A 103 20.13 -5.62 30.39
CA GLY A 103 19.98 -5.04 29.06
C GLY A 103 20.53 -5.97 27.98
N ILE A 104 20.34 -5.59 26.71
CA ILE A 104 20.89 -6.33 25.57
C ILE A 104 22.01 -5.50 24.96
N VAL A 105 23.20 -6.09 24.85
CA VAL A 105 24.34 -5.53 24.13
C VAL A 105 24.59 -6.35 22.87
N ILE A 106 24.54 -5.69 21.71
CA ILE A 106 24.90 -6.29 20.43
C ILE A 106 26.31 -5.83 20.09
N ILE A 107 27.26 -6.76 20.12
CA ILE A 107 28.64 -6.54 19.70
C ILE A 107 28.72 -6.74 18.18
N SER A 108 28.55 -5.65 17.43
CA SER A 108 28.55 -5.67 15.95
C SER A 108 29.94 -5.73 15.30
N MET A 109 31.01 -5.70 16.12
CA MET A 109 32.39 -5.75 15.67
C MET A 109 33.08 -7.02 16.21
N GLY A 110 34.07 -7.55 15.50
CA GLY A 110 34.89 -8.68 15.97
C GLY A 110 35.88 -8.35 17.09
N VAL A 111 35.66 -7.26 17.82
CA VAL A 111 36.52 -6.73 18.87
C VAL A 111 35.68 -6.31 20.07
N ALA A 112 36.13 -6.63 21.27
CA ALA A 112 35.55 -6.09 22.51
C ALA A 112 36.43 -4.94 23.03
N PRO A 113 35.85 -3.84 23.52
CA PRO A 113 36.65 -2.74 24.05
C PRO A 113 37.30 -3.13 25.39
N GLN A 114 38.51 -2.62 25.63
CA GLN A 114 39.24 -2.86 26.89
C GLN A 114 38.48 -2.43 28.15
N THR A 115 37.51 -1.52 28.00
CA THR A 115 36.64 -1.02 29.07
C THR A 115 35.71 -2.09 29.64
N ILE A 116 35.42 -3.16 28.89
CA ILE A 116 34.59 -4.29 29.35
C ILE A 116 35.34 -5.63 29.34
N TRP A 117 36.35 -5.79 28.46
CA TRP A 117 37.15 -7.01 28.30
C TRP A 117 38.64 -6.66 28.29
N ASN A 118 39.37 -7.00 29.35
CA ASN A 118 40.78 -6.60 29.52
C ASN A 118 41.78 -7.76 29.33
N GLY A 119 41.33 -8.94 28.92
CA GLY A 119 42.21 -10.08 28.67
C GLY A 119 42.44 -10.97 29.89
N SER A 120 41.78 -10.67 31.01
CA SER A 120 41.88 -11.44 32.26
C SER A 120 40.54 -11.96 32.73
N GLU A 121 40.59 -13.03 33.52
CA GLU A 121 39.47 -13.51 34.34
C GLU A 121 38.94 -12.38 35.23
N ASN A 122 37.63 -12.35 35.49
CA ASN A 122 36.93 -11.28 36.22
C ASN A 122 36.88 -9.93 35.47
N SER A 123 37.00 -9.95 34.15
CA SER A 123 36.67 -8.79 33.33
C SER A 123 35.23 -8.34 33.60
N PHE A 124 34.93 -7.06 33.44
CA PHE A 124 33.60 -6.56 33.80
C PHE A 124 32.46 -7.22 33.02
N VAL A 125 32.69 -7.56 31.75
CA VAL A 125 31.71 -8.27 30.91
C VAL A 125 31.23 -9.58 31.55
N GLU A 126 32.09 -10.30 32.27
CA GLU A 126 31.73 -11.50 33.03
C GLU A 126 30.74 -11.16 34.14
N SER A 127 31.09 -10.21 35.02
CA SER A 127 30.20 -9.80 36.10
C SER A 127 28.85 -9.27 35.60
N TRP A 128 28.82 -8.66 34.41
CA TRP A 128 27.58 -8.17 33.81
C TRP A 128 26.70 -9.32 33.31
N LEU A 129 27.28 -10.32 32.66
CA LEU A 129 26.58 -11.55 32.28
C LEU A 129 26.07 -12.32 33.51
N ASP A 130 26.87 -12.42 34.58
CA ASP A 130 26.44 -13.09 35.80
C ASP A 130 25.19 -12.44 36.43
N ASN A 131 25.09 -11.12 36.32
CA ASN A 131 23.99 -10.30 36.85
C ASN A 131 22.79 -10.16 35.89
N GLY A 132 22.72 -10.94 34.82
CA GLY A 132 21.54 -11.02 33.96
C GLY A 132 21.68 -10.33 32.62
N GLY A 133 22.83 -9.72 32.34
CA GLY A 133 23.12 -9.09 31.06
C GLY A 133 23.02 -10.06 29.88
N ILE A 134 22.66 -9.54 28.72
CA ILE A 134 22.50 -10.32 27.49
C ILE A 134 23.48 -9.79 26.44
N ILE A 135 24.35 -10.65 25.90
CA ILE A 135 25.26 -10.31 24.82
C ILE A 135 24.87 -11.06 23.56
N ILE A 136 24.72 -10.33 22.46
CA ILE A 136 24.67 -10.88 21.11
C ILE A 136 26.00 -10.56 20.44
N TRP A 137 26.78 -11.58 20.13
CA TRP A 137 28.08 -11.44 19.48
C TRP A 137 27.98 -11.74 18.00
N THR A 138 28.43 -10.79 17.16
CA THR A 138 28.65 -11.00 15.74
C THR A 138 30.13 -10.95 15.43
N GLY A 139 30.66 -11.98 14.79
CA GLY A 139 32.09 -12.08 14.49
C GLY A 139 32.56 -13.53 14.38
N CYS A 140 33.84 -13.71 14.04
CA CYS A 140 34.46 -15.02 13.90
C CYS A 140 34.71 -15.69 15.26
N GLU A 141 35.52 -15.06 16.12
CA GLU A 141 35.86 -15.59 17.45
C GLU A 141 35.62 -14.54 18.53
N GLU A 142 34.76 -14.86 19.49
CA GLU A 142 34.41 -13.95 20.57
C GLU A 142 35.56 -13.72 21.53
N PHE A 143 35.72 -12.45 21.93
CA PHE A 143 36.77 -12.00 22.86
C PHE A 143 38.22 -12.28 22.42
N TYR A 144 38.45 -12.65 21.16
CA TYR A 144 39.81 -12.84 20.63
C TYR A 144 40.61 -11.53 20.60
N TRP A 145 39.96 -10.43 20.21
CA TRP A 145 40.58 -9.11 20.07
C TRP A 145 40.10 -8.13 21.14
N ILE A 146 41.04 -7.36 21.71
CA ILE A 146 40.78 -6.23 22.60
C ILE A 146 41.11 -4.92 21.88
N GLY A 147 40.15 -4.01 21.82
CA GLY A 147 40.37 -2.64 21.35
C GLY A 147 40.86 -1.74 22.49
N ASN A 148 42.08 -1.20 22.40
CA ASN A 148 42.65 -0.31 23.41
C ASN A 148 42.24 1.16 23.20
N ASP A 149 42.48 2.08 24.13
CA ASP A 149 42.02 3.48 23.97
C ASP A 149 42.62 4.21 22.75
N ASN A 150 43.74 3.74 22.22
CA ASN A 150 44.43 4.28 21.05
C ASN A 150 43.86 3.75 19.72
N GLY A 151 42.89 2.84 19.76
CA GLY A 151 42.29 2.24 18.56
C GLY A 151 42.99 0.98 18.05
N GLU A 152 44.05 0.53 18.72
CA GLU A 152 44.75 -0.70 18.32
C GLU A 152 44.02 -1.93 18.84
N ASN A 153 44.00 -2.97 18.02
CA ASN A 153 43.47 -4.27 18.39
C ASN A 153 44.59 -5.20 18.85
N ILE A 154 44.48 -5.70 20.07
CA ILE A 154 45.44 -6.61 20.69
C ILE A 154 44.83 -8.02 20.70
N PRO A 155 45.47 -9.02 20.08
CA PRO A 155 44.98 -10.39 20.11
C PRO A 155 45.33 -11.04 21.45
N ILE A 156 44.32 -11.57 22.13
CA ILE A 156 44.46 -12.40 23.34
C ILE A 156 44.38 -13.88 22.99
N GLY A 157 43.82 -14.21 21.82
CA GLY A 157 43.69 -15.58 21.34
C GLY A 157 42.43 -16.27 21.85
N HIS A 158 42.34 -17.58 21.61
CA HIS A 158 41.16 -18.39 21.94
C HIS A 158 40.84 -18.49 23.45
N VAL A 159 41.71 -17.98 24.33
CA VAL A 159 41.46 -17.96 25.78
C VAL A 159 40.39 -16.93 26.18
N GLY A 160 40.03 -15.99 25.30
CA GLY A 160 39.04 -14.95 25.62
C GLY A 160 37.66 -15.52 25.95
N SER A 161 37.14 -16.42 25.12
CA SER A 161 35.87 -17.11 25.40
C SER A 161 35.96 -18.01 26.62
N SER A 162 37.11 -18.68 26.83
CA SER A 162 37.36 -19.45 28.06
C SER A 162 37.32 -18.57 29.31
N TYR A 163 37.92 -17.37 29.27
CA TYR A 163 37.94 -16.46 30.42
C TYR A 163 36.63 -15.71 30.64
N VAL A 164 35.84 -15.44 29.60
CA VAL A 164 34.57 -14.68 29.69
C VAL A 164 33.34 -15.58 29.81
N LEU A 165 33.41 -16.83 29.34
CA LEU A 165 32.26 -17.74 29.32
C LEU A 165 32.53 -19.04 30.08
N ASP A 166 33.76 -19.27 30.56
CA ASP A 166 34.22 -20.50 31.23
C ASP A 166 33.96 -21.77 30.40
N MET A 167 34.06 -21.66 29.08
CA MET A 167 33.72 -22.74 28.16
C MET A 167 34.60 -22.78 26.92
N ASN A 168 35.10 -23.97 26.59
CA ASN A 168 35.78 -24.25 25.33
C ASN A 168 34.82 -24.88 24.32
N TYR A 169 33.88 -24.08 23.84
CA TYR A 169 32.79 -24.55 22.98
C TYR A 169 32.97 -24.19 21.50
N ILE A 170 33.82 -23.20 21.19
CA ILE A 170 34.12 -22.80 19.81
C ILE A 170 34.84 -23.93 19.06
N LYS A 171 34.43 -24.17 17.83
CA LYS A 171 35.11 -25.05 16.88
C LYS A 171 35.17 -24.39 15.50
N THR A 172 36.29 -24.59 14.82
CA THR A 172 36.54 -24.05 13.48
C THR A 172 36.63 -25.20 12.48
N LEU A 173 35.66 -25.29 11.57
CA LEU A 173 35.65 -26.19 10.41
C LEU A 173 35.06 -25.42 9.24
N SER A 174 35.81 -25.30 8.16
CA SER A 174 35.35 -24.50 7.03
C SER A 174 34.11 -25.09 6.35
N ASN A 175 33.28 -24.19 5.85
CA ASN A 175 32.13 -24.40 4.99
C ASN A 175 31.08 -25.36 5.55
N GLN A 176 30.79 -25.31 6.85
CA GLN A 176 29.69 -26.09 7.40
C GLN A 176 28.37 -25.41 7.07
N ILE A 177 27.49 -26.14 6.36
CA ILE A 177 26.12 -25.67 6.13
C ILE A 177 25.30 -26.10 7.33
N VAL A 178 24.76 -25.12 8.06
CA VAL A 178 23.79 -25.32 9.14
C VAL A 178 22.38 -25.04 8.61
N THR A 179 21.39 -25.76 9.13
CA THR A 179 19.99 -25.61 8.73
C THR A 179 19.16 -25.11 9.92
N PRO A 180 18.23 -24.17 9.70
CA PRO A 180 17.26 -23.75 10.70
C PRO A 180 16.61 -24.93 11.41
N THR A 181 16.53 -24.81 12.73
CA THR A 181 15.65 -25.63 13.56
C THR A 181 14.27 -24.99 13.61
N PRO A 182 13.20 -25.72 14.00
CA PRO A 182 11.87 -25.12 14.16
C PRO A 182 11.88 -23.88 15.07
N LEU A 183 12.61 -23.92 16.19
CA LEU A 183 12.75 -22.77 17.09
C LEU A 183 13.44 -21.57 16.42
N GLY A 184 14.42 -21.83 15.54
CA GLY A 184 15.05 -20.77 14.75
C GLY A 184 14.12 -20.17 13.71
N GLU A 185 13.35 -21.00 12.99
CA GLU A 185 12.35 -20.55 12.01
C GLU A 185 11.27 -19.68 12.65
N ASP A 186 10.88 -19.97 13.89
CA ASP A 186 9.91 -19.19 14.64
C ASP A 186 10.45 -17.82 15.08
N LEU A 187 11.75 -17.72 15.38
CA LEU A 187 12.34 -16.53 15.99
C LEU A 187 13.03 -15.59 14.98
N PHE A 188 13.53 -16.11 13.86
CA PHE A 188 14.31 -15.34 12.89
C PHE A 188 13.52 -15.11 11.59
N LEU A 189 13.46 -13.86 11.12
CA LEU A 189 12.78 -13.51 9.87
C LEU A 189 13.61 -13.90 8.64
N ASN A 190 12.99 -14.56 7.65
CA ASN A 190 13.67 -15.05 6.44
C ASN A 190 14.90 -15.91 6.77
N PHE A 191 14.80 -16.71 7.82
CA PHE A 191 15.90 -17.55 8.27
C PHE A 191 16.09 -18.74 7.34
N SER A 192 17.31 -18.92 6.86
CA SER A 192 17.63 -19.94 5.87
C SER A 192 18.90 -20.69 6.27
N SER A 193 19.11 -21.84 5.64
CA SER A 193 20.41 -22.50 5.70
C SER A 193 21.50 -21.53 5.27
N HIS A 194 22.62 -21.58 5.97
CA HIS A 194 23.77 -20.74 5.73
C HIS A 194 25.05 -21.49 6.03
N THR A 195 26.12 -21.00 5.45
CA THR A 195 27.47 -21.49 5.71
C THR A 195 28.04 -20.77 6.91
N THR A 196 28.77 -21.49 7.75
CA THR A 196 29.52 -20.95 8.88
C THR A 196 30.86 -21.68 8.97
N ASP A 197 31.92 -20.95 9.29
CA ASP A 197 33.28 -21.50 9.47
C ASP A 197 33.61 -21.69 10.95
N VAL A 198 32.89 -21.00 11.85
CA VAL A 198 33.09 -21.06 13.30
C VAL A 198 31.77 -21.20 14.03
N PHE A 199 31.59 -22.35 14.67
CA PHE A 199 30.34 -22.77 15.29
C PHE A 199 30.55 -23.20 16.74
N SER A 200 29.42 -23.35 17.42
CA SER A 200 29.35 -23.83 18.79
C SER A 200 29.20 -25.35 18.81
N SER A 201 30.06 -26.04 19.56
CA SER A 201 29.91 -27.49 19.81
C SER A 201 28.81 -27.73 20.84
N ILE A 202 27.71 -28.36 20.40
CA ILE A 202 26.60 -28.75 21.26
C ILE A 202 27.09 -29.70 22.36
N SER A 203 27.96 -30.66 22.01
CA SER A 203 28.53 -31.61 22.96
C SER A 203 29.39 -30.93 24.03
N ALA A 204 30.11 -29.86 23.69
CA ALA A 204 30.85 -29.07 24.66
C ALA A 204 29.92 -28.34 25.63
N LEU A 205 28.81 -27.75 25.15
CA LEU A 205 27.81 -27.10 26.00
C LEU A 205 27.08 -28.11 26.91
N ILE A 206 26.78 -29.31 26.40
CA ILE A 206 26.23 -30.41 27.22
C ILE A 206 27.24 -30.82 28.30
N ALA A 207 28.52 -30.97 27.96
CA ALA A 207 29.56 -31.34 28.91
C ALA A 207 29.80 -30.27 29.98
N ALA A 208 29.63 -28.99 29.63
CA ALA A 208 29.64 -27.86 30.56
C ALA A 208 28.37 -27.77 31.42
N ASN A 209 27.35 -28.61 31.16
CA ASN A 209 26.09 -28.65 31.89
C ASN A 209 25.36 -27.29 31.92
N VAL A 210 25.45 -26.52 30.83
CA VAL A 210 24.78 -25.22 30.70
C VAL A 210 23.44 -25.34 29.99
N HIS A 211 22.56 -24.36 30.21
CA HIS A 211 21.36 -24.21 29.41
C HIS A 211 21.71 -23.63 28.03
N PHE A 212 21.10 -24.15 26.97
CA PHE A 212 21.26 -23.65 25.61
C PHE A 212 20.03 -23.86 24.72
N GLU A 213 19.87 -22.99 23.72
CA GLU A 213 18.85 -23.03 22.67
C GLU A 213 19.54 -22.99 21.30
N VAL A 214 19.34 -24.02 20.48
CA VAL A 214 19.94 -24.14 19.16
C VAL A 214 18.96 -23.62 18.11
N TYR A 215 19.36 -22.62 17.31
CA TYR A 215 18.50 -22.02 16.31
C TYR A 215 18.76 -22.55 14.90
N ALA A 216 20.02 -22.83 14.54
CA ALA A 216 20.36 -23.65 13.37
C ALA A 216 21.52 -24.59 13.70
N LYS A 217 21.56 -25.74 13.00
CA LYS A 217 22.60 -26.76 13.25
C LYS A 217 22.90 -27.68 12.07
N ASN A 218 24.04 -28.35 12.19
CA ASN A 218 24.43 -29.53 11.43
C ASN A 218 25.21 -30.48 12.35
N GLY A 219 24.57 -31.57 12.78
CA GLY A 219 25.15 -32.49 13.75
C GLY A 219 25.44 -31.80 15.09
N ASP A 220 26.72 -31.80 15.49
CA ASP A 220 27.21 -31.16 16.73
C ASP A 220 27.42 -29.64 16.59
N TYR A 221 27.33 -29.11 15.37
CA TYR A 221 27.70 -27.73 15.05
C TYR A 221 26.45 -26.85 15.05
N ALA A 222 26.43 -25.84 15.91
CA ALA A 222 25.28 -24.94 16.07
C ALA A 222 25.68 -23.47 15.88
N ASP A 223 24.86 -22.76 15.09
CA ASP A 223 24.98 -21.35 14.80
C ASP A 223 23.72 -20.88 14.02
N PRO A 224 22.94 -19.89 14.49
CA PRO A 224 23.01 -19.26 15.80
C PRO A 224 22.69 -20.19 16.96
N ILE A 225 23.19 -19.83 18.14
CA ILE A 225 22.89 -20.50 19.40
C ILE A 225 22.85 -19.48 20.55
N LEU A 226 21.96 -19.70 21.51
CA LEU A 226 21.94 -19.00 22.80
C LEU A 226 22.36 -19.98 23.88
N PHE A 227 23.12 -19.52 24.88
CA PHE A 227 23.40 -20.29 26.07
C PHE A 227 23.63 -19.41 27.30
N GLN A 228 23.56 -20.02 28.48
CA GLN A 228 23.73 -19.36 29.77
C GLN A 228 25.13 -19.69 30.35
N PRO A 229 26.08 -18.75 30.36
CA PRO A 229 27.43 -19.02 30.87
C PRO A 229 27.44 -19.17 32.41
N ARG A 230 28.30 -20.07 32.93
CA ARG A 230 28.78 -20.12 34.34
C ARG A 230 27.77 -20.18 35.48
N ASP A 231 26.60 -20.81 35.28
CA ASP A 231 25.48 -20.73 36.23
C ASP A 231 24.98 -19.28 36.49
N GLY A 232 25.49 -18.28 35.76
CA GLY A 232 25.11 -16.87 35.85
C GLY A 232 23.71 -16.64 35.29
N SER A 233 23.08 -15.50 35.58
CA SER A 233 21.67 -15.26 35.20
C SER A 233 21.45 -14.69 33.79
N GLY A 234 22.54 -14.31 33.10
CA GLY A 234 22.51 -13.71 31.77
C GLY A 234 22.60 -14.72 30.63
N TYR A 235 22.62 -14.19 29.41
CA TYR A 235 22.67 -14.99 28.19
C TYR A 235 23.74 -14.50 27.23
N PHE A 236 24.41 -15.46 26.59
CA PHE A 236 25.31 -15.21 25.47
C PHE A 236 24.70 -15.82 24.21
N ILE A 237 24.63 -15.03 23.15
CA ILE A 237 24.09 -15.42 21.86
C ILE A 237 25.20 -15.27 20.83
N ARG A 238 25.53 -16.37 20.19
CA ARG A 238 26.49 -16.40 19.09
C ARG A 238 25.73 -16.40 17.78
N ILE A 239 26.11 -15.47 16.90
CA ILE A 239 25.71 -15.45 15.49
C ILE A 239 27.00 -15.22 14.69
N HIS A 240 27.51 -16.24 14.01
CA HIS A 240 28.71 -16.07 13.18
C HIS A 240 28.46 -15.04 12.09
N ALA A 241 29.46 -14.18 11.89
CA ALA A 241 29.48 -13.18 10.84
C ALA A 241 30.94 -12.86 10.51
N ASP A 242 31.39 -13.21 9.31
CA ASP A 242 32.70 -12.82 8.80
C ASP A 242 32.64 -12.41 7.31
N TRP A 243 33.81 -12.19 6.70
CA TRP A 243 33.93 -11.82 5.29
C TRP A 243 33.62 -12.96 4.29
N ASN A 244 33.64 -14.22 4.76
CA ASN A 244 33.35 -15.41 3.97
C ASN A 244 31.86 -15.79 3.98
N ASP A 245 31.12 -15.30 4.97
CA ASP A 245 29.70 -15.61 5.08
C ASP A 245 28.91 -15.07 3.88
N GLN A 246 28.05 -15.93 3.32
CA GLN A 246 27.20 -15.57 2.18
C GLN A 246 25.97 -14.75 2.57
N ILE A 247 25.81 -14.44 3.87
CA ILE A 247 24.68 -13.69 4.39
C ILE A 247 24.94 -12.19 4.17
N SER A 248 24.07 -11.54 3.41
CA SER A 248 24.15 -10.08 3.27
C SER A 248 23.96 -9.39 4.63
N LEU A 249 24.65 -8.26 4.85
CA LEU A 249 24.55 -7.48 6.10
C LEU A 249 23.11 -7.08 6.43
N LEU A 250 22.29 -6.82 5.41
CA LEU A 250 20.87 -6.50 5.58
C LEU A 250 20.10 -7.71 6.13
N ASN A 251 20.34 -8.91 5.60
CA ASN A 251 19.71 -10.13 6.10
C ASN A 251 20.18 -10.45 7.52
N LEU A 252 21.48 -10.37 7.79
CA LEU A 252 22.03 -10.58 9.13
C LEU A 252 21.44 -9.59 10.15
N SER A 253 21.33 -8.30 9.79
CA SER A 253 20.68 -7.32 10.66
C SER A 253 19.21 -7.64 10.91
N SER A 254 18.49 -8.15 9.90
CA SER A 254 17.09 -8.55 10.03
C SER A 254 16.95 -9.79 10.91
N TRP A 255 17.87 -10.74 10.79
CA TRP A 255 17.95 -11.94 11.62
C TRP A 255 18.14 -11.57 13.09
N ILE A 256 19.15 -10.78 13.41
CA ILE A 256 19.42 -10.33 14.79
C ILE A 256 18.24 -9.52 15.33
N ALA A 257 17.72 -8.56 14.57
CA ALA A 257 16.64 -7.69 15.03
C ALA A 257 15.34 -8.46 15.31
N SER A 258 14.96 -9.38 14.41
CA SER A 258 13.78 -10.23 14.59
C SER A 258 13.97 -11.21 15.75
N PHE A 259 15.15 -11.80 15.91
CA PHE A 259 15.47 -12.62 17.07
C PHE A 259 15.33 -11.83 18.38
N VAL A 260 15.92 -10.64 18.46
CA VAL A 260 15.81 -9.78 19.64
C VAL A 260 14.35 -9.49 19.96
N TYR A 261 13.59 -9.03 18.96
CA TYR A 261 12.19 -8.69 19.10
C TYR A 261 11.35 -9.90 19.54
N ASN A 262 11.44 -11.03 18.84
CA ASN A 262 10.64 -12.22 19.10
C ASN A 262 11.03 -12.89 20.42
N ARG A 263 12.33 -13.07 20.69
CA ARG A 263 12.80 -13.82 21.86
C ARG A 263 12.67 -13.06 23.16
N PHE A 264 12.94 -11.75 23.15
CA PHE A 264 13.00 -10.95 24.38
C PHE A 264 11.81 -10.03 24.58
N PHE A 265 11.16 -9.56 23.51
CA PHE A 265 10.00 -8.66 23.61
C PHE A 265 8.68 -9.37 23.31
N ASN A 266 8.72 -10.45 22.52
CA ASN A 266 7.62 -11.37 22.21
C ASN A 266 6.31 -10.63 21.83
N LEU A 267 6.44 -9.56 21.05
CA LEU A 267 5.30 -8.76 20.56
C LEU A 267 4.76 -9.41 19.26
N PRO A 268 3.46 -9.28 18.95
CA PRO A 268 2.93 -9.71 17.66
C PRO A 268 3.69 -9.02 16.52
N VAL A 269 3.98 -9.75 15.43
CA VAL A 269 4.65 -9.21 14.25
C VAL A 269 3.62 -9.01 13.14
N VAL A 270 3.66 -7.83 12.52
CA VAL A 270 2.96 -7.59 11.27
C VAL A 270 3.84 -8.07 10.13
N THR A 271 3.39 -9.08 9.40
CA THR A 271 4.21 -9.74 8.37
C THR A 271 3.93 -9.18 6.97
N GLU A 272 2.73 -8.66 6.72
CA GLU A 272 2.36 -8.14 5.39
C GLU A 272 1.21 -7.13 5.49
N LEU A 273 1.30 -6.04 4.73
CA LEU A 273 0.21 -5.08 4.52
C LEU A 273 0.03 -4.90 3.02
N ASN A 274 -1.10 -5.35 2.48
CA ASN A 274 -1.42 -5.09 1.09
C ASN A 274 -2.07 -3.70 0.97
N LEU A 275 -1.38 -2.81 0.28
CA LEU A 275 -1.81 -1.43 0.09
C LEU A 275 -2.58 -1.30 -1.22
N VAL A 276 -3.80 -0.77 -1.14
CA VAL A 276 -4.47 -0.22 -2.31
C VAL A 276 -4.27 1.29 -2.34
N SER A 277 -3.77 1.82 -3.44
CA SER A 277 -3.47 3.25 -3.60
C SER A 277 -4.65 4.07 -4.17
N SER A 278 -5.70 3.43 -4.66
CA SER A 278 -6.75 4.08 -5.46
C SER A 278 -8.16 3.63 -5.03
N LEU A 279 -8.98 4.60 -4.62
CA LEU A 279 -10.36 4.43 -4.15
C LEU A 279 -11.32 5.25 -5.02
N TYR A 280 -12.53 4.74 -5.26
CA TYR A 280 -13.62 5.59 -5.75
C TYR A 280 -14.46 6.11 -4.58
N LEU A 281 -14.94 7.35 -4.66
CA LEU A 281 -15.90 7.85 -3.67
C LEU A 281 -17.14 6.95 -3.68
N LEU A 282 -17.67 6.60 -2.50
CA LEU A 282 -18.79 5.68 -2.27
C LEU A 282 -18.52 4.19 -2.45
N THR A 283 -17.28 3.78 -2.75
CA THR A 283 -16.92 2.37 -2.68
C THR A 283 -16.28 2.05 -1.34
N THR A 284 -16.72 0.96 -0.73
CA THR A 284 -15.95 0.29 0.32
C THR A 284 -14.83 -0.48 -0.36
N GLN A 285 -13.60 -0.29 0.10
CA GLN A 285 -12.48 -1.13 -0.32
C GLN A 285 -11.94 -1.88 0.88
N GLU A 286 -11.63 -3.15 0.66
CA GLU A 286 -10.97 -3.97 1.67
C GLU A 286 -9.46 -3.84 1.47
N ILE A 287 -8.78 -3.42 2.52
CA ILE A 287 -7.35 -3.71 2.68
C ILE A 287 -7.22 -4.90 3.62
N PHE A 288 -6.07 -5.56 3.63
CA PHE A 288 -5.81 -6.59 4.62
C PHE A 288 -4.41 -6.47 5.19
N ILE A 289 -4.30 -6.89 6.45
CA ILE A 289 -3.06 -7.01 7.19
C ILE A 289 -2.94 -8.44 7.70
N ASN A 290 -1.77 -9.04 7.52
CA ASN A 290 -1.43 -10.32 8.13
C ASN A 290 -0.72 -10.05 9.44
N VAL A 291 -1.30 -10.56 10.53
CA VAL A 291 -0.75 -10.42 11.87
C VAL A 291 -0.45 -11.82 12.39
N THR A 292 0.81 -12.06 12.76
CA THR A 292 1.21 -13.29 13.42
C THR A 292 1.42 -13.01 14.89
N ASN A 293 0.66 -13.69 15.75
CA ASN A 293 0.88 -13.62 17.19
C ASN A 293 1.88 -14.68 17.60
N PHE A 294 3.11 -14.31 17.95
CA PHE A 294 4.12 -15.26 18.43
C PHE A 294 4.07 -15.52 19.93
N SER A 295 3.10 -14.93 20.66
CA SER A 295 3.21 -14.80 22.10
C SER A 295 1.96 -15.21 22.87
N GLU A 296 2.18 -16.03 23.91
CA GLU A 296 1.18 -16.47 24.87
C GLU A 296 0.59 -15.34 25.73
N LYS A 297 1.25 -14.18 25.76
CA LYS A 297 0.86 -13.05 26.62
C LYS A 297 -0.06 -12.05 25.95
N PHE A 298 -0.27 -12.18 24.64
CA PHE A 298 -1.12 -11.29 23.86
C PHE A 298 -2.33 -12.08 23.41
N GLY A 299 -3.51 -11.66 23.89
CA GLY A 299 -4.77 -12.25 23.47
C GLY A 299 -5.48 -11.43 22.40
N CYS A 300 -5.12 -10.15 22.22
CA CYS A 300 -5.89 -9.23 21.40
C CYS A 300 -5.02 -8.15 20.75
N VAL A 301 -5.29 -7.87 19.49
CA VAL A 301 -4.77 -6.75 18.72
C VAL A 301 -5.94 -5.81 18.42
N GLU A 302 -5.81 -4.56 18.85
CA GLU A 302 -6.71 -3.45 18.51
C GLU A 302 -6.14 -2.70 17.32
N ILE A 303 -6.96 -2.46 16.31
CA ILE A 303 -6.58 -1.79 15.07
C ILE A 303 -7.37 -0.50 14.99
N ASN A 304 -6.63 0.60 15.11
CA ASN A 304 -7.17 1.94 15.04
C ASN A 304 -6.68 2.66 13.78
N SER A 305 -7.46 3.62 13.28
CA SER A 305 -6.98 4.51 12.23
C SER A 305 -7.31 5.97 12.51
N THR A 306 -6.46 6.86 11.97
CA THR A 306 -6.72 8.30 11.93
C THR A 306 -6.62 8.79 10.49
N GLY A 307 -7.60 9.58 10.05
CA GLY A 307 -7.57 10.30 8.78
C GLY A 307 -8.84 11.13 8.62
N ASP A 308 -8.69 12.38 8.20
CA ASP A 308 -9.76 13.39 8.27
C ASP A 308 -10.96 13.09 7.35
N VAL A 309 -10.76 12.24 6.34
CA VAL A 309 -11.77 11.94 5.30
C VAL A 309 -12.17 10.48 5.24
N PHE A 310 -11.80 9.69 6.24
CA PHE A 310 -12.17 8.28 6.32
C PHE A 310 -12.91 8.02 7.62
N GLN A 311 -13.81 7.04 7.61
CA GLN A 311 -14.37 6.55 8.86
C GLN A 311 -13.24 5.94 9.72
N PRO A 312 -13.11 6.31 11.00
CA PRO A 312 -12.12 5.71 11.88
C PRO A 312 -12.32 4.19 11.93
N LEU A 313 -11.25 3.45 11.74
CA LEU A 313 -11.22 2.02 12.00
C LEU A 313 -11.04 1.84 13.51
N ASN A 314 -11.81 0.92 14.08
CA ASN A 314 -11.68 0.47 15.45
C ASN A 314 -12.10 -1.00 15.48
N GLU A 315 -11.14 -1.87 15.15
CA GLU A 315 -11.34 -3.31 15.09
C GLU A 315 -10.56 -3.98 16.22
N SER A 316 -11.12 -5.02 16.81
CA SER A 316 -10.46 -5.79 17.87
C SER A 316 -10.43 -7.25 17.46
N VAL A 317 -9.22 -7.81 17.38
CA VAL A 317 -9.00 -9.17 16.88
C VAL A 317 -8.27 -9.97 17.95
N THR A 318 -8.93 -11.02 18.42
CA THR A 318 -8.28 -12.02 19.27
C THR A 318 -7.37 -12.90 18.42
N LEU A 319 -6.12 -13.07 18.85
CA LEU A 319 -5.13 -13.93 18.19
C LEU A 319 -4.64 -14.97 19.18
N ILE A 320 -4.68 -16.23 18.78
CA ILE A 320 -4.10 -17.32 19.57
C ILE A 320 -2.58 -17.32 19.32
N PRO A 321 -1.75 -17.71 20.30
CA PRO A 321 -0.30 -17.85 20.08
C PRO A 321 0.03 -18.82 18.93
N GLY A 322 0.96 -18.45 18.07
CA GLY A 322 1.31 -19.13 16.82
C GLY A 322 0.36 -18.86 15.64
N GLU A 323 -0.77 -18.17 15.86
CA GLU A 323 -1.73 -17.89 14.79
C GLU A 323 -1.24 -16.77 13.87
N ASN A 324 -1.16 -17.06 12.57
CA ASN A 324 -1.11 -16.04 11.52
C ASN A 324 -2.53 -15.81 11.00
N ARG A 325 -3.06 -14.61 11.25
CA ARG A 325 -4.42 -14.23 10.87
C ARG A 325 -4.40 -13.08 9.89
N ARG A 326 -5.11 -13.28 8.77
CA ARG A 326 -5.46 -12.21 7.84
C ARG A 326 -6.65 -11.43 8.38
N ILE A 327 -6.47 -10.13 8.57
CA ILE A 327 -7.50 -9.22 9.06
C ILE A 327 -7.89 -8.30 7.91
N ASN A 328 -9.13 -8.40 7.45
CA ASN A 328 -9.67 -7.53 6.40
C ASN A 328 -10.26 -6.28 7.06
N LEU A 329 -9.86 -5.10 6.59
CA LEU A 329 -10.31 -3.80 7.08
C LEU A 329 -11.05 -3.08 5.95
N SER A 330 -12.29 -2.67 6.23
CA SER A 330 -13.12 -1.93 5.27
C SER A 330 -12.86 -0.44 5.36
N ILE A 331 -12.24 0.13 4.33
CA ILE A 331 -12.02 1.58 4.23
C ILE A 331 -13.18 2.21 3.48
N ILE A 332 -13.80 3.20 4.12
CA ILE A 332 -14.94 3.95 3.60
C ILE A 332 -14.59 5.45 3.63
N PRO A 333 -14.43 6.10 2.45
CA PRO A 333 -14.33 7.54 2.37
C PRO A 333 -15.61 8.23 2.89
N LEU A 334 -15.44 9.30 3.67
CA LEU A 334 -16.55 10.16 4.10
C LEU A 334 -17.12 10.95 2.92
N THR A 335 -18.39 11.33 3.02
CA THR A 335 -19.05 12.20 2.02
C THR A 335 -18.42 13.60 1.92
N SER A 336 -17.67 14.03 2.93
CA SER A 336 -16.87 15.25 2.90
C SER A 336 -15.63 15.14 2.01
N ALA A 337 -15.19 13.92 1.66
CA ALA A 337 -14.04 13.70 0.82
C ALA A 337 -14.20 14.37 -0.55
N ARG A 338 -13.08 14.87 -1.09
CA ARG A 338 -12.92 15.47 -2.42
C ARG A 338 -12.03 14.60 -3.29
N PHE A 339 -12.07 14.76 -4.61
CA PHE A 339 -11.27 13.96 -5.55
C PHE A 339 -9.81 14.39 -5.57
N GLN A 340 -9.05 13.94 -4.57
CA GLN A 340 -7.64 14.27 -4.39
C GLN A 340 -6.95 13.18 -3.56
N GLN A 341 -5.69 13.41 -3.23
CA GLN A 341 -4.90 12.54 -2.38
C GLN A 341 -5.16 12.81 -0.89
N TYR A 342 -5.20 11.75 -0.09
CA TYR A 342 -5.30 11.80 1.37
C TYR A 342 -4.37 10.79 2.01
N ASP A 343 -4.00 11.09 3.26
CA ASP A 343 -3.24 10.18 4.09
C ASP A 343 -4.11 9.65 5.23
N MET A 344 -4.00 8.36 5.49
CA MET A 344 -4.52 7.68 6.66
C MET A 344 -3.35 7.06 7.41
N THR A 345 -3.34 7.12 8.74
CA THR A 345 -2.38 6.35 9.54
C THR A 345 -3.13 5.20 10.22
N LEU A 346 -2.64 3.98 10.00
CA LEU A 346 -3.06 2.79 10.74
C LEU A 346 -2.18 2.62 11.95
N TYR A 347 -2.79 2.32 13.09
CA TYR A 347 -2.13 1.99 14.34
C TYR A 347 -2.64 0.62 14.79
N LEU A 348 -1.73 -0.31 15.06
CA LEU A 348 -2.08 -1.55 15.73
C LEU A 348 -1.54 -1.47 17.15
N PHE A 349 -2.44 -1.60 18.10
CA PHE A 349 -2.15 -1.74 19.49
C PHE A 349 -2.32 -3.20 19.88
N SER A 350 -1.52 -3.70 20.80
CA SER A 350 -1.77 -4.99 21.41
C SER A 350 -1.95 -4.82 22.90
N ASN A 351 -3.01 -5.42 23.41
CA ASN A 351 -3.27 -5.47 24.84
C ASN A 351 -2.51 -6.64 25.42
N TYR A 352 -1.66 -6.34 26.40
CA TYR A 352 -0.94 -7.36 27.15
C TYR A 352 -1.19 -7.16 28.63
N THR A 353 -1.25 -8.27 29.34
CA THR A 353 -1.22 -8.23 30.79
C THR A 353 0.23 -8.21 31.21
N ASN A 354 0.66 -7.10 31.80
CA ASN A 354 2.00 -7.01 32.34
C ASN A 354 2.13 -7.92 33.57
N PHE A 355 3.34 -8.04 34.08
CA PHE A 355 3.66 -8.94 35.17
C PHE A 355 3.07 -8.53 36.53
N LYS A 356 2.52 -7.31 36.63
CA LYS A 356 1.74 -6.84 37.79
C LYS A 356 0.25 -7.17 37.66
N ASN A 357 -0.15 -7.98 36.68
CA ASN A 357 -1.53 -8.22 36.28
C ASN A 357 -2.28 -6.95 35.85
N GLU A 358 -1.57 -5.92 35.37
CA GLU A 358 -2.19 -4.73 34.79
C GLU A 358 -2.28 -4.90 33.28
N SER A 359 -3.47 -4.70 32.72
CA SER A 359 -3.63 -4.63 31.27
C SER A 359 -3.07 -3.31 30.76
N LYS A 360 -2.08 -3.39 29.86
CA LYS A 360 -1.50 -2.25 29.16
C LYS A 360 -1.72 -2.43 27.66
N SER A 361 -1.96 -1.32 26.97
CA SER A 361 -2.04 -1.26 25.52
C SER A 361 -0.72 -0.69 24.98
N VAL A 362 -0.08 -1.40 24.05
CA VAL A 362 1.20 -0.97 23.44
C VAL A 362 1.02 -0.85 21.94
N LEU A 363 1.49 0.25 21.37
CA LEU A 363 1.56 0.43 19.92
C LEU A 363 2.63 -0.50 19.35
N ILE A 364 2.21 -1.52 18.61
CA ILE A 364 3.10 -2.52 18.00
C ILE A 364 3.40 -2.22 16.53
N TYR A 365 2.54 -1.46 15.85
CA TYR A 365 2.74 -1.09 14.46
C TYR A 365 2.07 0.25 14.14
N SER A 366 2.74 1.09 13.36
CA SER A 366 2.19 2.31 12.82
C SER A 366 2.60 2.47 11.36
N LYS A 367 1.63 2.71 10.47
CA LYS A 367 1.91 2.91 9.04
C LYS A 367 1.02 3.98 8.45
N LYS A 368 1.66 4.95 7.81
CA LYS A 368 1.00 5.93 6.96
C LYS A 368 0.72 5.33 5.59
N ILE A 369 -0.54 5.41 5.16
CA ILE A 369 -1.05 4.95 3.87
C ILE A 369 -1.59 6.15 3.11
N THR A 370 -1.21 6.27 1.84
CA THR A 370 -1.68 7.33 0.96
C THR A 370 -2.69 6.76 -0.03
N PHE A 371 -3.86 7.41 -0.11
CA PHE A 371 -4.96 7.05 -0.98
C PHE A 371 -5.27 8.17 -1.96
N HIS A 372 -5.53 7.83 -3.22
CA HIS A 372 -6.14 8.73 -4.19
C HIS A 372 -7.63 8.42 -4.29
N ILE A 373 -8.48 9.42 -4.01
CA ILE A 373 -9.93 9.30 -4.16
C ILE A 373 -10.33 9.82 -5.54
N TYR A 374 -10.93 8.96 -6.35
CA TYR A 374 -11.43 9.25 -7.69
C TYR A 374 -12.94 9.49 -7.68
N SER A 375 -13.41 10.30 -8.64
CA SER A 375 -14.85 10.40 -8.92
C SER A 375 -15.37 9.05 -9.42
N PRO A 376 -16.49 8.55 -8.90
CA PRO A 376 -17.10 7.30 -9.37
C PRO A 376 -17.74 7.46 -10.76
N LEU A 377 -17.71 8.67 -11.32
CA LEU A 377 -18.28 9.03 -12.61
C LEU A 377 -17.28 9.83 -13.46
N THR A 378 -17.25 9.55 -14.75
CA THR A 378 -16.76 10.47 -15.77
C THR A 378 -17.95 11.01 -16.55
N VAL A 379 -17.96 12.31 -16.82
CA VAL A 379 -18.98 12.96 -17.63
C VAL A 379 -18.29 13.58 -18.84
N GLU A 380 -18.85 13.33 -20.01
CA GLU A 380 -18.37 13.84 -21.29
C GLU A 380 -19.55 14.44 -22.06
N ILE A 381 -19.27 15.47 -22.86
CA ILE A 381 -20.24 16.08 -23.75
C ILE A 381 -19.99 15.51 -25.14
N LEU A 382 -20.94 14.75 -25.65
CA LEU A 382 -20.79 14.07 -26.94
C LEU A 382 -21.11 14.99 -28.12
N ASP A 383 -22.12 15.83 -27.96
CA ASP A 383 -22.59 16.69 -29.03
C ASP A 383 -23.19 17.98 -28.48
N VAL A 384 -22.67 19.10 -28.99
CA VAL A 384 -23.19 20.45 -28.83
C VAL A 384 -23.01 21.17 -30.16
N SER A 385 -24.10 21.72 -30.69
CA SER A 385 -24.00 22.64 -31.82
C SER A 385 -23.20 23.88 -31.43
N GLU A 386 -22.06 24.10 -32.08
CA GLU A 386 -21.22 25.27 -31.82
C GLU A 386 -21.93 26.60 -32.14
N THR A 387 -22.83 26.57 -33.13
CA THR A 387 -23.61 27.72 -33.59
C THR A 387 -25.09 27.55 -33.29
N MET A 388 -25.60 28.42 -32.42
CA MET A 388 -27.00 28.44 -32.01
C MET A 388 -27.70 29.72 -32.48
N TYR A 389 -29.03 29.69 -32.58
CA TYR A 389 -29.86 30.82 -32.97
C TYR A 389 -30.98 31.04 -31.94
N PRO A 390 -31.35 32.29 -31.66
CA PRO A 390 -32.46 32.61 -30.77
C PRO A 390 -33.77 31.95 -31.25
N GLY A 391 -34.59 31.47 -30.32
CA GLY A 391 -35.87 30.81 -30.56
C GLY A 391 -35.78 29.39 -31.14
N SER A 392 -34.58 28.85 -31.37
CA SER A 392 -34.38 27.50 -31.90
C SER A 392 -34.15 26.48 -30.78
N THR A 393 -34.56 25.23 -31.02
CA THR A 393 -34.35 24.09 -30.11
C THR A 393 -33.08 23.34 -30.50
N TYR A 394 -32.22 23.08 -29.53
CA TYR A 394 -30.97 22.33 -29.69
C TYR A 394 -30.94 21.12 -28.79
N THR A 395 -30.26 20.06 -29.23
CA THR A 395 -29.98 18.87 -28.43
C THR A 395 -28.57 18.95 -27.86
N LEU A 396 -28.44 18.86 -26.54
CA LEU A 396 -27.18 18.64 -25.83
C LEU A 396 -27.14 17.18 -25.39
N THR A 397 -26.15 16.43 -25.84
CA THR A 397 -26.00 15.02 -25.46
C THR A 397 -24.81 14.84 -24.53
N LEU A 398 -25.07 14.22 -23.37
CA LEU A 398 -24.08 13.87 -22.38
C LEU A 398 -23.87 12.37 -22.35
N LYS A 399 -22.62 11.95 -22.15
CA LYS A 399 -22.27 10.59 -21.76
C LYS A 399 -21.81 10.59 -20.32
N ILE A 400 -22.46 9.78 -19.49
CA ILE A 400 -22.04 9.52 -18.12
C ILE A 400 -21.51 8.09 -18.08
N GLN A 401 -20.23 7.94 -17.77
CA GLN A 401 -19.61 6.65 -17.52
C GLN A 401 -19.48 6.45 -16.01
N LYS A 402 -20.05 5.35 -15.50
CA LYS A 402 -20.01 4.95 -14.09
C LYS A 402 -18.94 3.89 -13.88
N HIS A 403 -18.05 4.13 -12.91
CA HIS A 403 -16.90 3.28 -12.59
C HIS A 403 -17.13 2.35 -11.39
N ILE A 404 -18.31 2.44 -10.77
CA ILE A 404 -18.67 1.66 -9.57
C ILE A 404 -19.95 0.86 -9.82
N ASN A 405 -20.05 -0.33 -9.26
CA ASN A 405 -21.22 -1.20 -9.45
C ASN A 405 -22.33 -0.93 -8.41
N GLU A 406 -22.62 0.34 -8.13
CA GLU A 406 -23.70 0.73 -7.23
C GLU A 406 -24.68 1.68 -7.93
N SER A 407 -25.88 1.81 -7.36
CA SER A 407 -26.85 2.79 -7.84
C SER A 407 -26.49 4.20 -7.36
N ILE A 408 -26.57 5.19 -8.25
CA ILE A 408 -26.17 6.57 -7.92
C ILE A 408 -27.30 7.54 -8.27
N PRO A 409 -27.96 8.16 -7.28
CA PRO A 409 -28.89 9.25 -7.52
C PRO A 409 -28.10 10.53 -7.81
N LEU A 410 -28.32 11.10 -8.99
CA LEU A 410 -27.67 12.31 -9.48
C LEU A 410 -28.65 13.46 -9.62
N GLU A 411 -28.17 14.65 -9.33
CA GLU A 411 -28.79 15.91 -9.70
C GLU A 411 -27.93 16.59 -10.77
N ILE A 412 -28.48 16.78 -11.95
CA ILE A 412 -27.79 17.42 -13.07
C ILE A 412 -28.36 18.82 -13.23
N PHE A 413 -27.47 19.79 -13.16
CA PHE A 413 -27.77 21.20 -13.38
C PHE A 413 -27.16 21.65 -14.70
N LEU A 414 -27.99 22.24 -15.54
CA LEU A 414 -27.56 22.94 -16.74
C LEU A 414 -27.83 24.43 -16.55
N ILE A 415 -26.77 25.21 -16.53
CA ILE A 415 -26.81 26.65 -16.27
C ILE A 415 -26.20 27.36 -17.47
N CYS A 416 -26.88 28.37 -18.01
CA CYS A 416 -26.32 29.22 -19.06
C CYS A 416 -26.77 30.65 -18.82
N ASP A 417 -25.89 31.44 -18.23
CA ASP A 417 -26.20 32.81 -17.80
C ASP A 417 -26.64 33.66 -19.01
N GLY A 418 -27.87 34.15 -18.95
CA GLY A 418 -28.47 34.99 -20.00
C GLY A 418 -29.09 34.23 -21.18
N CYS A 419 -28.95 32.90 -21.27
CA CYS A 419 -29.52 32.11 -22.38
C CYS A 419 -30.68 31.21 -21.99
N ILE A 420 -30.57 30.54 -20.84
CA ILE A 420 -31.44 29.44 -20.43
C ILE A 420 -31.70 29.58 -18.93
N ASN A 421 -32.95 29.44 -18.51
CA ASN A 421 -33.27 29.29 -17.09
C ASN A 421 -32.64 28.00 -16.59
N GLN A 422 -31.99 28.03 -15.43
CA GLN A 422 -31.35 26.85 -14.82
C GLN A 422 -32.27 25.62 -14.90
N LEU A 423 -31.83 24.61 -15.65
CA LEU A 423 -32.52 23.33 -15.76
C LEU A 423 -31.94 22.39 -14.71
N ARG A 424 -32.82 21.78 -13.91
CA ARG A 424 -32.47 20.75 -12.92
C ARG A 424 -33.18 19.46 -13.31
N THR A 425 -32.44 18.37 -13.41
CA THR A 425 -33.02 17.03 -13.58
C THR A 425 -32.40 16.07 -12.58
N ASN A 426 -33.18 15.09 -12.16
CA ASN A 426 -32.72 14.02 -11.29
C ASN A 426 -32.63 12.73 -12.10
N LEU A 427 -31.52 12.02 -11.98
CA LEU A 427 -31.29 10.77 -12.67
C LEU A 427 -30.81 9.73 -11.67
N ASN A 428 -31.42 8.54 -11.67
CA ASN A 428 -30.91 7.43 -10.88
C ASN A 428 -30.16 6.46 -11.80
N LEU A 429 -28.83 6.39 -11.66
CA LEU A 429 -28.02 5.41 -12.36
C LEU A 429 -28.24 4.05 -11.71
N VAL A 430 -28.82 3.09 -12.43
CA VAL A 430 -29.09 1.74 -11.91
C VAL A 430 -27.82 0.90 -11.77
N LYS A 431 -27.87 -0.16 -10.95
CA LYS A 431 -26.76 -1.10 -10.77
C LYS A 431 -26.44 -1.85 -12.07
N ASN A 432 -25.19 -2.31 -12.23
CA ASN A 432 -24.65 -3.08 -13.38
C ASN A 432 -24.54 -2.37 -14.74
N GLU A 433 -25.24 -1.26 -14.97
CA GLU A 433 -25.04 -0.44 -16.17
C GLU A 433 -23.89 0.55 -15.96
N THR A 434 -22.98 0.64 -16.93
CA THR A 434 -21.75 1.44 -16.81
C THR A 434 -21.76 2.71 -17.66
N THR A 435 -22.67 2.83 -18.63
CA THR A 435 -22.71 3.97 -19.56
C THR A 435 -24.13 4.44 -19.77
N TYR A 436 -24.34 5.74 -19.64
CA TYR A 436 -25.62 6.41 -19.82
C TYR A 436 -25.47 7.54 -20.81
N GLN A 437 -26.47 7.69 -21.68
CA GLN A 437 -26.56 8.81 -22.59
C GLN A 437 -27.82 9.61 -22.27
N ILE A 438 -27.64 10.91 -22.05
CA ILE A 438 -28.73 11.82 -21.66
C ILE A 438 -28.78 12.93 -22.70
N THR A 439 -29.96 13.15 -23.28
CA THR A 439 -30.17 14.22 -24.25
C THR A 439 -31.10 15.26 -23.65
N PHE A 440 -30.63 16.51 -23.62
CA PHE A 440 -31.42 17.68 -23.23
C PHE A 440 -31.86 18.41 -24.48
N SER A 441 -33.16 18.68 -24.60
CA SER A 441 -33.70 19.60 -25.60
C SER A 441 -33.81 20.99 -24.98
N ILE A 442 -33.06 21.94 -25.51
CA ILE A 442 -32.90 23.27 -24.93
C ILE A 442 -33.34 24.32 -25.94
N ILE A 443 -34.21 25.24 -25.53
CA ILE A 443 -34.63 26.37 -26.36
C ILE A 443 -33.79 27.58 -25.96
N ILE A 444 -33.08 28.16 -26.92
CA ILE A 444 -32.19 29.29 -26.69
C ILE A 444 -32.96 30.60 -26.86
N MET A 445 -33.13 31.38 -25.79
CA MET A 445 -33.85 32.67 -25.85
C MET A 445 -32.92 33.89 -25.76
N ALA A 446 -31.61 33.67 -25.73
CA ALA A 446 -30.60 34.72 -25.61
C ALA A 446 -30.48 35.59 -26.87
N LYS A 447 -29.91 36.78 -26.71
CA LYS A 447 -29.45 37.61 -27.83
C LYS A 447 -28.18 37.02 -28.45
N ALA A 448 -27.87 37.42 -29.67
CA ALA A 448 -26.60 37.05 -30.31
C ALA A 448 -25.39 37.46 -29.43
N GLY A 449 -24.42 36.56 -29.29
CA GLY A 449 -23.27 36.72 -28.41
C GLY A 449 -22.55 35.40 -28.12
N SER A 450 -21.49 35.48 -27.32
CA SER A 450 -20.74 34.31 -26.83
C SER A 450 -21.17 34.00 -25.40
N TYR A 451 -21.52 32.74 -25.15
CA TYR A 451 -22.02 32.30 -23.85
C TYR A 451 -21.31 31.02 -23.41
N LYS A 452 -21.42 30.70 -22.11
CA LYS A 452 -20.92 29.45 -21.54
C LYS A 452 -22.07 28.66 -20.93
N ILE A 453 -22.22 27.44 -21.39
CA ILE A 453 -23.09 26.45 -20.78
C ILE A 453 -22.26 25.72 -19.72
N TYR A 454 -22.69 25.81 -18.47
CA TYR A 454 -22.15 25.10 -17.33
C TYR A 454 -23.02 23.87 -17.07
N LEU A 455 -22.42 22.69 -17.17
CA LEU A 455 -23.02 21.45 -16.74
C LEU A 455 -22.39 21.06 -15.41
N ARG A 456 -23.21 20.91 -14.37
CA ARG A 456 -22.77 20.46 -13.06
C ARG A 456 -23.54 19.22 -12.64
N VAL A 457 -22.82 18.18 -12.26
CA VAL A 457 -23.41 16.91 -11.79
C VAL A 457 -23.13 16.77 -10.31
N TYR A 458 -24.18 16.64 -9.52
CA TYR A 458 -24.12 16.51 -8.07
C TYR A 458 -24.71 15.18 -7.59
N GLN A 459 -24.26 14.75 -6.41
CA GLN A 459 -24.91 13.72 -5.62
C GLN A 459 -24.90 14.14 -4.15
N GLY A 460 -26.08 14.21 -3.51
CA GLY A 460 -26.18 14.56 -2.08
C GLY A 460 -25.47 15.88 -1.73
N GLY A 461 -25.46 16.85 -2.65
CA GLY A 461 -24.77 18.14 -2.48
C GLY A 461 -23.28 18.16 -2.85
N ILE A 462 -22.66 17.02 -3.18
CA ILE A 462 -21.25 16.93 -3.59
C ILE A 462 -21.16 17.10 -5.11
N LEU A 463 -20.29 17.98 -5.60
CA LEU A 463 -20.03 18.21 -7.02
C LEU A 463 -19.10 17.11 -7.58
N TYR A 464 -19.59 16.29 -8.51
CA TYR A 464 -18.85 15.18 -9.11
C TYR A 464 -18.13 15.59 -10.40
N SER A 465 -18.79 16.41 -11.21
CA SER A 465 -18.22 16.92 -12.45
C SER A 465 -18.74 18.32 -12.74
N SER A 466 -17.87 19.16 -13.29
CA SER A 466 -18.21 20.49 -13.81
C SER A 466 -17.59 20.63 -15.19
N LEU A 467 -18.44 20.65 -16.21
CA LEU A 467 -18.04 20.84 -17.60
C LEU A 467 -18.55 22.19 -18.09
N ASN A 468 -17.74 22.86 -18.91
CA ASN A 468 -18.08 24.16 -19.46
C ASN A 468 -17.94 24.10 -20.99
N VAL A 469 -19.00 24.48 -21.71
CA VAL A 469 -18.97 24.55 -23.18
C VAL A 469 -19.23 25.98 -23.61
N SER A 470 -18.33 26.51 -24.43
CA SER A 470 -18.53 27.80 -25.08
C SER A 470 -19.46 27.60 -26.27
N VAL A 471 -20.52 28.41 -26.34
CA VAL A 471 -21.47 28.40 -27.46
C VAL A 471 -21.58 29.80 -28.04
N GLN A 472 -21.69 29.87 -29.37
CA GLN A 472 -21.90 31.13 -30.07
C GLN A 472 -23.35 31.21 -30.53
N ILE A 473 -24.07 32.20 -30.03
CA ILE A 473 -25.42 32.50 -30.49
C ILE A 473 -25.30 33.54 -31.59
N GLN A 474 -25.68 33.17 -32.80
CA GLN A 474 -25.71 34.04 -33.95
C GLN A 474 -27.07 34.75 -34.06
N SER A 475 -27.11 35.87 -34.77
CA SER A 475 -28.37 36.57 -35.00
C SER A 475 -29.33 35.68 -35.79
N LEU A 476 -30.64 35.75 -35.52
CA LEU A 476 -31.65 35.02 -36.29
C LEU A 476 -31.55 35.32 -37.79
N PHE A 477 -31.13 36.54 -38.14
CA PHE A 477 -30.91 36.97 -39.53
C PHE A 477 -29.71 36.31 -40.21
N GLN A 478 -28.82 35.66 -39.45
CA GLN A 478 -27.71 34.87 -39.98
C GLN A 478 -28.09 33.39 -40.18
N ASN A 479 -29.28 32.97 -39.74
CA ASN A 479 -29.73 31.59 -39.94
C ASN A 479 -30.04 31.35 -41.44
N PRO A 480 -29.37 30.38 -42.09
CA PRO A 480 -29.54 30.13 -43.53
C PRO A 480 -30.97 29.75 -43.91
N LEU A 481 -31.73 29.08 -43.03
CA LEU A 481 -33.13 28.78 -43.26
C LEU A 481 -34.01 30.03 -43.22
N TYR A 482 -33.69 30.98 -42.33
CA TYR A 482 -34.44 32.24 -42.24
C TYR A 482 -34.14 33.15 -43.42
N LEU A 483 -32.89 33.19 -43.87
CA LEU A 483 -32.47 33.84 -45.11
C LEU A 483 -33.19 33.21 -46.33
N LEU A 484 -33.26 31.88 -46.40
CA LEU A 484 -34.01 31.18 -47.46
C LEU A 484 -35.50 31.53 -47.42
N LEU A 485 -36.11 31.56 -46.24
CA LEU A 485 -37.51 31.94 -46.08
C LEU A 485 -37.77 33.39 -46.49
N LEU A 486 -36.89 34.32 -46.11
CA LEU A 486 -36.96 35.72 -46.54
C LEU A 486 -36.81 35.85 -48.06
N CYS A 487 -35.88 35.11 -48.67
CA CYS A 487 -35.73 35.04 -50.13
C CYS A 487 -36.99 34.49 -50.81
N LEU A 488 -37.57 33.40 -50.30
CA LEU A 488 -38.81 32.82 -50.82
C LEU A 488 -40.00 33.78 -50.70
N LEU A 489 -40.17 34.41 -49.53
CA LEU A 489 -41.20 35.42 -49.30
C LEU A 489 -41.01 36.62 -50.23
N SER A 490 -39.78 37.09 -50.40
CA SER A 490 -39.47 38.18 -51.34
C SER A 490 -39.81 37.77 -52.78
N GLY A 491 -39.52 36.54 -53.19
CA GLY A 491 -39.89 36.00 -54.50
C GLY A 491 -41.40 35.93 -54.69
N ILE A 492 -42.15 35.48 -53.68
CA ILE A 492 -43.62 35.47 -53.69
C ILE A 492 -44.17 36.89 -53.80
N ILE A 493 -43.65 37.85 -53.02
CA ILE A 493 -44.08 39.25 -53.07
C ILE A 493 -43.78 39.86 -54.44
N ILE A 494 -42.59 39.61 -55.00
CA ILE A 494 -42.21 40.07 -56.35
C ILE A 494 -43.12 39.44 -57.41
N ALA A 495 -43.45 38.15 -57.30
CA ALA A 495 -44.36 37.48 -58.23
C ALA A 495 -45.79 38.04 -58.13
N LEU A 496 -46.31 38.25 -56.92
CA LEU A 496 -47.65 38.81 -56.69
C LEU A 496 -47.75 40.26 -57.16
N THR A 497 -46.75 41.09 -56.88
CA THR A 497 -46.69 42.49 -57.35
C THR A 497 -46.55 42.56 -58.86
N SER A 498 -45.70 41.72 -59.47
CA SER A 498 -45.57 41.60 -60.93
C SER A 498 -46.88 41.17 -61.58
N LEU A 499 -47.59 40.19 -61.00
CA LEU A 499 -48.89 39.73 -61.46
C LEU A 499 -49.96 40.83 -61.34
N HIS A 500 -49.97 41.59 -60.24
CA HIS A 500 -50.87 42.71 -60.03
C HIS A 500 -50.61 43.83 -61.05
N LEU A 501 -49.35 44.21 -61.26
CA LEU A 501 -48.95 45.19 -62.27
C LEU A 501 -49.30 44.73 -63.68
N TYR A 502 -49.10 43.45 -64.00
CA TYR A 502 -49.49 42.85 -65.27
C TYR A 502 -51.01 42.92 -65.50
N LYS A 503 -51.82 42.54 -64.49
CA LYS A 503 -53.29 42.68 -64.53
C LYS A 503 -53.71 44.13 -64.74
N ARG A 504 -53.06 45.09 -64.07
CA ARG A 504 -53.34 46.53 -64.21
C ARG A 504 -53.00 47.05 -65.61
N LYS A 505 -51.87 46.62 -66.19
CA LYS A 505 -51.48 46.97 -67.58
C LYS A 505 -52.45 46.37 -68.60
N ARG A 506 -52.88 45.12 -68.41
CA ARG A 506 -53.89 44.47 -69.26
C ARG A 506 -55.26 45.13 -69.14
N GLY A 507 -55.64 45.57 -67.94
CA GLY A 507 -56.84 46.39 -67.69
C GLY A 507 -56.81 47.68 -68.51
N ARG A 508 -55.73 48.47 -68.38
CA ARG A 508 -55.53 49.70 -69.18
C ARG A 508 -55.60 49.46 -70.70
N SER A 509 -54.95 48.40 -71.20
CA SER A 509 -55.02 48.04 -72.62
C SER A 509 -56.44 47.64 -73.07
N ARG A 510 -57.21 47.00 -72.20
CA ARG A 510 -58.61 46.63 -72.48
C ARG A 510 -59.50 47.88 -72.48
N ASP A 511 -59.28 48.80 -71.55
CA ASP A 511 -59.99 50.07 -71.47
C ASP A 511 -59.67 50.98 -72.67
N GLU A 512 -58.41 51.03 -73.12
CA GLU A 512 -58.01 51.70 -74.37
C GLU A 512 -58.68 51.08 -75.61
N LYS A 513 -58.81 49.74 -75.67
CA LYS A 513 -59.53 49.05 -76.76
C LYS A 513 -61.04 49.28 -76.72
N ILE A 514 -61.62 49.42 -75.53
CA ILE A 514 -63.04 49.75 -75.34
C ILE A 514 -63.30 51.21 -75.74
N LEU A 515 -62.43 52.14 -75.34
CA LEU A 515 -62.50 53.55 -75.73
C LEU A 515 -62.38 53.74 -77.24
N THR A 516 -61.43 53.08 -77.90
CA THR A 516 -61.30 53.11 -79.37
C THR A 516 -62.48 52.46 -80.11
N SER A 517 -63.06 51.40 -79.55
CA SER A 517 -64.29 50.78 -80.05
C SER A 517 -65.50 51.71 -79.93
N LEU A 518 -65.67 52.40 -78.79
CA LEU A 518 -66.76 53.35 -78.57
C LEU A 518 -66.63 54.58 -79.48
N ASP A 519 -65.41 55.08 -79.70
CA ASP A 519 -65.15 56.23 -80.57
C ASP A 519 -65.45 55.91 -82.05
N SER A 520 -65.17 54.66 -82.48
CA SER A 520 -65.55 54.19 -83.82
C SER A 520 -67.06 54.01 -84.01
N LYS A 521 -67.81 53.66 -82.95
CA LYS A 521 -69.28 53.54 -82.99
C LYS A 521 -70.01 54.88 -82.93
N ASN A 522 -69.45 55.90 -82.26
CA ASN A 522 -70.04 57.25 -82.24
C ASN A 522 -69.97 57.94 -83.61
N LYS A 523 -68.99 57.63 -84.47
CA LYS A 523 -68.96 58.10 -85.86
C LYS A 523 -70.07 57.52 -86.74
N VAL A 524 -70.66 56.37 -86.37
CA VAL A 524 -71.78 55.77 -87.11
C VAL A 524 -73.12 56.40 -86.71
N PHE A 525 -73.26 56.91 -85.48
CA PHE A 525 -74.51 57.54 -85.02
C PHE A 525 -74.68 59.00 -85.47
N LEU A 526 -73.58 59.74 -85.73
CA LEU A 526 -73.67 61.12 -86.22
C LEU A 526 -73.94 61.25 -87.72
N ASN A 527 -73.87 60.16 -88.50
CA ASN A 527 -74.14 60.19 -89.96
C ASN A 527 -75.58 59.82 -90.35
N LYS A 528 -76.48 59.50 -89.39
CA LYS A 528 -77.90 59.21 -89.65
C LYS A 528 -78.88 60.32 -89.22
N GLY A 529 -78.38 61.45 -88.70
CA GLY A 529 -79.20 62.55 -88.20
C GLY A 529 -79.34 63.78 -89.10
N ASN A 530 -78.79 63.78 -90.32
CA ASN A 530 -78.70 65.00 -91.17
C ASN A 530 -79.56 64.95 -92.45
N LEU A 531 -80.71 64.27 -92.38
CA LEU A 531 -81.75 64.27 -93.42
C LEU A 531 -83.09 64.62 -92.76
N ASN A 532 -83.33 65.90 -92.45
CA ASN A 532 -84.63 66.59 -92.49
C ASN A 532 -84.59 67.87 -91.64
N ALA A 533 -84.22 69.00 -92.25
CA ALA A 533 -84.73 70.32 -91.88
C ALA A 533 -84.31 71.34 -92.94
N LYS A 534 -85.05 71.39 -94.05
CA LYS A 534 -85.08 72.53 -94.97
C LYS A 534 -86.44 73.21 -94.81
N ARG A 535 -86.41 74.56 -94.75
CA ARG A 535 -87.49 75.56 -94.80
C ARG A 535 -88.19 75.92 -93.49
N LYS A 536 -88.61 77.17 -93.25
CA LYS A 536 -88.37 78.53 -93.79
C LYS A 536 -89.27 79.47 -92.96
N VAL A 537 -88.83 80.71 -92.72
CA VAL A 537 -89.57 82.00 -92.86
C VAL A 537 -89.34 83.01 -91.71
N ARG A 538 -88.68 84.12 -92.10
CA ARG A 538 -88.88 85.56 -91.79
C ARG A 538 -89.33 85.99 -90.38
N LYS A 539 -88.56 86.87 -89.75
CA LYS A 539 -88.52 88.32 -90.08
C LYS A 539 -87.11 88.86 -89.85
#